data_AF-A0A8C7Y2U2-F1
#
_entry.id   AF-A0A8C7Y2U2-F1
#
_cell.length_a   1.000
_cell.length_b   1.000
_cell.length_c   1.000
_cell.angle_alpha   90.00
_cell.angle_beta   90.00
_cell.angle_gamma   90.00
#
_symmetry.space_group_name_H-M   'P 1'
#
loop_
_entity.id
_entity.type
_entity.pdbx_description
1 polymer ?
#
loop_
_entity_poly.entity_id
_entity_poly.type
_entity_poly.pdbx_seq_one_letter_code
_entity_poly.pdbx_strand_id
1 'polypeptide(L)'
;MPSQHNSRSLLLRCRGNPQRASAASQRRGKMEEKIVEADGESGAEDALVGNVNKLTVSPPGYSGAPRKGHLVFDACFESGNLGRVDYINDFEFDLFIRPDTCNPRFRVWFNFTVENVRETQRVIFNIVNFSKTKSLYRDGMSPVVKSTSRPKWQRLPPKNVYYYRCPDHRRNYVMSFAFCFDREDDVYQFAYCYPYTYSRLQHYLASLERKHLPYLWREQLGLSVQQRRLDLLTITNSETSKQLV
;
A
#
# COMPACT_ATOMS: atom_id res chain seq x y z
N MET A 1 0.38 -30.31 -16.01
CA MET A 1 -1.09 -30.30 -15.82
C MET A 1 -1.37 -30.03 -14.34
N PRO A 2 -2.11 -28.97 -13.98
CA PRO A 2 -1.84 -28.20 -12.76
C PRO A 2 -2.72 -28.61 -11.57
N SER A 3 -2.12 -28.73 -10.38
CA SER A 3 -2.83 -29.05 -9.14
C SER A 3 -3.56 -27.83 -8.59
N GLN A 4 -4.88 -27.85 -8.72
CA GLN A 4 -5.83 -26.84 -8.23
C GLN A 4 -5.98 -26.78 -6.70
N HIS A 5 -5.05 -27.37 -5.93
CA HIS A 5 -5.28 -27.61 -4.51
C HIS A 5 -5.03 -26.41 -3.59
N ASN A 6 -4.26 -25.41 -4.02
CA ASN A 6 -3.87 -24.29 -3.12
C ASN A 6 -4.79 -23.06 -3.18
N SER A 7 -5.71 -22.97 -4.15
CA SER A 7 -6.73 -21.91 -4.17
C SER A 7 -7.94 -22.21 -3.27
N ARG A 8 -8.09 -23.46 -2.81
CA ARG A 8 -9.18 -23.85 -1.91
C ARG A 8 -8.96 -23.43 -0.45
N SER A 9 -7.72 -23.29 0.02
CA SER A 9 -7.45 -22.87 1.42
C SER A 9 -7.81 -21.40 1.66
N LEU A 10 -7.56 -20.54 0.67
CA LEU A 10 -8.03 -19.13 0.64
C LEU A 10 -9.57 -19.04 0.69
N LEU A 11 -10.28 -19.93 -0.02
CA LEU A 11 -11.75 -20.00 0.01
C LEU A 11 -12.30 -20.59 1.31
N LEU A 12 -11.57 -21.49 1.98
CA LEU A 12 -12.05 -22.18 3.18
C LEU A 12 -12.08 -21.28 4.42
N ARG A 13 -11.20 -20.27 4.52
CA ARG A 13 -11.30 -19.26 5.59
C ARG A 13 -12.31 -18.14 5.28
N CYS A 14 -12.66 -17.92 4.02
CA CYS A 14 -13.67 -16.93 3.62
C CYS A 14 -15.11 -17.48 3.59
N ARG A 15 -15.31 -18.80 3.71
CA ARG A 15 -16.64 -19.41 3.90
C ARG A 15 -16.82 -19.81 5.35
N GLY A 16 -17.23 -18.86 6.18
CA GLY A 16 -17.96 -19.19 7.41
C GLY A 16 -19.15 -20.08 7.03
N ASN A 17 -19.16 -21.30 7.56
CA ASN A 17 -20.15 -22.33 7.27
C ASN A 17 -21.55 -21.88 7.76
N PRO A 18 -22.56 -21.61 6.90
CA PRO A 18 -23.83 -21.02 7.33
C PRO A 18 -24.81 -21.99 8.00
N GLN A 19 -24.45 -23.26 8.21
CA GLN A 19 -25.41 -24.31 8.60
C GLN A 19 -25.31 -24.83 10.05
N ARG A 20 -24.69 -24.09 10.98
CA ARG A 20 -24.65 -24.49 12.40
C ARG A 20 -25.11 -23.46 13.42
N ALA A 21 -25.91 -22.48 13.00
CA ALA A 21 -26.63 -21.59 13.92
C ALA A 21 -28.14 -21.64 13.66
N SER A 22 -28.74 -22.82 13.86
CA SER A 22 -30.19 -22.95 14.05
C SER A 22 -30.40 -23.63 15.40
N ALA A 23 -30.59 -22.79 16.42
CA ALA A 23 -31.36 -23.06 17.64
C ALA A 23 -31.05 -21.95 18.66
N ALA A 24 -31.71 -20.80 18.54
CA ALA A 24 -32.21 -20.05 19.70
C ALA A 24 -32.92 -18.77 19.24
N SER A 25 -34.18 -18.67 19.66
CA SER A 25 -34.94 -17.45 19.90
C SER A 25 -35.57 -16.72 18.70
N GLN A 26 -36.77 -17.19 18.34
CA GLN A 26 -37.88 -16.29 18.00
C GLN A 26 -38.26 -15.49 19.25
N ARG A 27 -38.23 -14.16 19.17
CA ARG A 27 -39.29 -13.23 19.66
C ARG A 27 -38.88 -11.76 19.44
N ARG A 28 -39.58 -11.14 18.47
CA ARG A 28 -40.27 -9.84 18.50
C ARG A 28 -39.57 -8.62 19.16
N GLY A 29 -39.40 -7.55 18.38
CA GLY A 29 -39.28 -6.18 18.87
C GLY A 29 -38.66 -5.21 17.85
N LYS A 30 -39.49 -4.36 17.23
CA LYS A 30 -39.08 -3.16 16.46
C LYS A 30 -38.64 -2.08 17.47
N MET A 31 -37.46 -1.48 17.30
CA MET A 31 -37.10 -0.21 17.92
C MET A 31 -36.07 0.50 17.05
N GLU A 32 -36.38 1.73 16.65
CA GLU A 32 -35.46 2.68 16.01
C GLU A 32 -34.54 3.35 17.04
N GLU A 33 -33.43 3.92 16.52
CA GLU A 33 -32.51 4.91 17.10
C GLU A 33 -31.52 4.50 18.22
N LYS A 34 -30.22 4.47 17.87
CA LYS A 34 -29.25 5.55 18.16
C LYS A 34 -27.83 5.11 17.74
N ILE A 35 -27.18 5.91 16.90
CA ILE A 35 -25.74 5.81 16.63
C ILE A 35 -25.03 6.38 17.85
N VAL A 36 -24.41 5.51 18.64
CA VAL A 36 -23.48 5.90 19.70
C VAL A 36 -22.09 5.78 19.12
N GLU A 37 -21.40 6.92 18.99
CA GLU A 37 -19.97 6.95 18.77
C GLU A 37 -19.29 6.30 19.99
N ALA A 38 -18.66 5.15 19.77
CA ALA A 38 -17.83 4.52 20.77
C ALA A 38 -16.40 5.07 20.61
N ASP A 39 -16.11 6.12 21.38
CA ASP A 39 -14.75 6.41 21.83
C ASP A 39 -14.23 5.17 22.55
N GLY A 40 -13.16 4.61 21.99
CA GLY A 40 -12.45 3.47 22.53
C GLY A 40 -10.97 3.81 22.61
N GLU A 41 -10.61 4.61 23.62
CA GLU A 41 -9.24 4.72 24.08
C GLU A 41 -8.76 3.35 24.56
N SER A 42 -7.85 2.76 23.80
CA SER A 42 -6.79 1.89 24.30
C SER A 42 -5.57 2.12 23.42
N GLY A 43 -4.88 3.22 23.74
CA GLY A 43 -3.56 3.53 23.23
C GLY A 43 -2.58 2.49 23.75
N ALA A 44 -2.40 1.39 23.00
CA ALA A 44 -1.06 0.91 22.82
C ALA A 44 -0.35 2.01 22.04
N GLU A 45 0.69 2.59 22.63
CA GLU A 45 1.52 3.60 22.01
C GLU A 45 2.05 3.07 20.66
N ASP A 46 1.32 3.34 19.57
CA ASP A 46 1.88 3.38 18.23
C ASP A 46 2.81 4.61 18.25
N ALA A 47 3.97 4.46 18.90
CA ALA A 47 5.09 5.36 18.71
C ALA A 47 5.21 5.55 17.20
N LEU A 48 5.39 6.79 16.74
CA LEU A 48 5.53 7.13 15.33
C LEU A 48 6.82 6.51 14.77
N VAL A 49 6.84 5.18 14.62
CA VAL A 49 7.92 4.44 14.02
C VAL A 49 8.01 4.90 12.57
N GLY A 50 9.23 5.21 12.13
CA GLY A 50 9.57 5.60 10.77
C GLY A 50 9.05 4.60 9.72
N ASN A 51 9.42 4.83 8.46
CA ASN A 51 9.31 3.74 7.50
C ASN A 51 10.21 2.58 7.93
N VAL A 52 9.78 1.35 7.65
CA VAL A 52 10.67 0.20 7.74
C VAL A 52 11.91 0.45 6.87
N ASN A 53 13.08 0.11 7.39
CA ASN A 53 14.36 0.30 6.73
C ASN A 53 15.12 -1.02 6.77
N LYS A 54 15.20 -1.69 5.61
CA LYS A 54 15.86 -3.00 5.45
C LYS A 54 15.50 -4.01 6.56
N LEU A 55 14.21 -4.05 6.92
CA LEU A 55 13.68 -4.94 7.95
C LEU A 55 13.67 -6.38 7.44
N THR A 56 14.56 -7.21 7.98
CA THR A 56 14.55 -8.65 7.71
C THR A 56 13.51 -9.33 8.59
N VAL A 57 12.55 -10.01 7.97
CA VAL A 57 11.51 -10.75 8.69
C VAL A 57 11.84 -12.24 8.65
N SER A 58 11.92 -12.86 9.83
CA SER A 58 12.23 -14.28 9.99
C SER A 58 11.26 -14.93 10.99
N PRO A 59 11.07 -16.26 10.93
CA PRO A 59 10.17 -16.95 11.83
C PRO A 59 10.53 -16.72 13.31
N PRO A 60 9.54 -16.58 14.21
CA PRO A 60 9.79 -16.43 15.65
C PRO A 60 10.67 -17.57 16.18
N GLY A 61 11.73 -17.22 16.92
CA GLY A 61 12.68 -18.19 17.48
C GLY A 61 13.77 -18.64 16.51
N TYR A 62 13.80 -18.13 15.28
CA TYR A 62 14.93 -18.36 14.37
C TYR A 62 16.17 -17.56 14.82
N SER A 63 17.28 -18.25 15.07
CA SER A 63 18.55 -17.65 15.53
C SER A 63 19.71 -17.78 14.54
N GLY A 64 19.46 -18.34 13.35
CA GLY A 64 20.47 -18.50 12.30
C GLY A 64 20.72 -17.22 11.50
N ALA A 65 21.69 -17.28 10.59
CA ALA A 65 21.87 -16.22 9.59
C ALA A 65 20.65 -16.17 8.64
N PRO A 66 20.24 -14.97 8.16
CA PRO A 66 19.17 -14.85 7.18
C PRO A 66 19.41 -15.74 5.96
N ARG A 67 18.38 -16.48 5.56
CA ARG A 67 18.41 -17.35 4.37
C ARG A 67 17.57 -16.74 3.26
N LYS A 68 17.79 -17.19 2.02
CA LYS A 68 16.90 -16.83 0.89
C LYS A 68 15.46 -17.20 1.24
N GLY A 69 14.56 -16.26 1.02
CA GLY A 69 13.15 -16.34 1.40
C GLY A 69 12.80 -15.69 2.74
N HIS A 70 13.80 -15.31 3.56
CA HIS A 70 13.57 -14.41 4.70
C HIS A 70 13.44 -12.99 4.17
N LEU A 71 12.21 -12.60 3.87
CA LEU A 71 11.93 -11.35 3.16
C LEU A 71 12.50 -10.14 3.89
N VAL A 72 13.11 -9.24 3.11
CA VAL A 72 13.63 -7.96 3.61
C VAL A 72 12.77 -6.85 3.06
N PHE A 73 12.11 -6.11 3.94
CA PHE A 73 11.21 -5.01 3.60
C PHE A 73 11.90 -3.67 3.77
N ASP A 74 11.73 -2.79 2.79
CA ASP A 74 12.22 -1.43 2.87
C ASP A 74 11.21 -0.43 2.30
N ALA A 75 11.02 0.67 2.99
CA ALA A 75 10.24 1.83 2.55
C ALA A 75 10.98 3.15 2.83
N CYS A 76 12.27 3.11 3.14
CA CYS A 76 13.08 4.28 3.44
C CYS A 76 13.59 4.97 2.17
N PHE A 77 12.66 5.37 1.30
CA PHE A 77 12.95 6.07 0.04
C PHE A 77 11.86 7.09 -0.30
N GLU A 78 12.10 7.90 -1.31
CA GLU A 78 11.16 8.93 -1.75
C GLU A 78 9.80 8.32 -2.12
N SER A 79 8.72 8.86 -1.54
CA SER A 79 7.34 8.33 -1.64
C SER A 79 7.09 6.95 -0.99
N GLY A 80 8.07 6.38 -0.27
CA GLY A 80 7.92 5.14 0.47
C GLY A 80 6.94 5.28 1.65
N ASN A 81 6.11 4.26 1.87
CA ASN A 81 5.24 4.15 3.04
C ASN A 81 4.99 2.69 3.39
N LEU A 82 5.56 2.27 4.52
CA LEU A 82 5.25 1.05 5.26
C LEU A 82 5.86 1.19 6.66
N GLY A 83 5.04 1.11 7.70
CA GLY A 83 5.46 1.40 9.08
C GLY A 83 5.85 0.16 9.88
N ARG A 84 5.16 -0.96 9.68
CA ARG A 84 5.42 -2.22 10.38
C ARG A 84 5.06 -3.42 9.52
N VAL A 85 5.76 -4.52 9.73
CA VAL A 85 5.51 -5.82 9.13
C VAL A 85 5.47 -6.86 10.24
N ASP A 86 4.35 -7.53 10.39
CA ASP A 86 4.16 -8.63 11.34
C ASP A 86 4.21 -9.96 10.56
N TYR A 87 5.10 -10.86 10.99
CA TYR A 87 5.20 -12.21 10.44
C TYR A 87 4.05 -13.07 10.97
N ILE A 88 3.23 -13.62 10.09
CA ILE A 88 2.15 -14.54 10.48
C ILE A 88 2.60 -15.99 10.28
N ASN A 89 3.10 -16.29 9.08
CA ASN A 89 3.72 -17.57 8.72
C ASN A 89 4.59 -17.39 7.46
N ASP A 90 5.20 -18.47 6.97
CA ASP A 90 6.13 -18.43 5.82
C ASP A 90 5.51 -17.86 4.53
N PHE A 91 4.17 -17.83 4.46
CA PHE A 91 3.41 -17.44 3.28
C PHE A 91 2.52 -16.21 3.54
N GLU A 92 2.51 -15.63 4.74
CA GLU A 92 1.55 -14.59 5.11
C GLU A 92 2.17 -13.53 6.02
N PHE A 93 1.95 -12.26 5.65
CA PHE A 93 2.53 -11.11 6.32
C PHE A 93 1.46 -10.03 6.48
N ASP A 94 1.32 -9.53 7.70
CA ASP A 94 0.45 -8.39 8.00
C ASP A 94 1.27 -7.10 7.91
N LEU A 95 0.79 -6.18 7.09
CA LEU A 95 1.44 -4.94 6.73
C LEU A 95 0.65 -3.76 7.29
N PHE A 96 1.36 -2.87 7.99
CA PHE A 96 0.76 -1.69 8.61
C PHE A 96 1.29 -0.43 7.93
N ILE A 97 0.38 0.31 7.30
CA ILE A 97 0.67 1.57 6.65
C ILE A 97 0.76 2.69 7.70
N ARG A 98 1.70 3.61 7.54
CA ARG A 98 1.75 4.81 8.39
C ARG A 98 0.60 5.75 8.05
N PRO A 99 0.01 6.43 9.04
CA PRO A 99 -0.94 7.49 8.75
C PRO A 99 -0.28 8.66 8.00
N ASP A 100 -1.11 9.46 7.35
CA ASP A 100 -0.69 10.74 6.78
C ASP A 100 -0.18 11.67 7.90
N THR A 101 0.91 12.40 7.63
CA THR A 101 1.58 13.28 8.60
C THR A 101 0.64 14.28 9.26
N CYS A 102 -0.33 14.81 8.51
CA CYS A 102 -1.28 15.81 9.00
C CYS A 102 -2.67 15.21 9.32
N ASN A 103 -2.86 13.89 9.18
CA ASN A 103 -4.13 13.26 9.48
C ASN A 103 -3.97 11.79 9.94
N PRO A 104 -3.96 11.53 11.26
CA PRO A 104 -3.75 10.19 11.82
C PRO A 104 -4.87 9.20 11.49
N ARG A 105 -6.00 9.65 10.92
CA ARG A 105 -7.13 8.79 10.56
C ARG A 105 -6.97 8.18 9.17
N PHE A 106 -6.20 8.78 8.27
CA PHE A 106 -6.07 8.33 6.89
C PHE A 106 -4.83 7.47 6.66
N ARG A 107 -5.06 6.25 6.16
CA ARG A 107 -4.07 5.26 5.74
C ARG A 107 -4.54 4.65 4.43
N VAL A 108 -3.93 5.07 3.31
CA VAL A 108 -4.35 4.63 1.97
C VAL A 108 -3.13 4.33 1.09
N TRP A 109 -2.12 5.19 1.13
CA TRP A 109 -0.93 5.03 0.29
C TRP A 109 0.06 4.05 0.92
N PHE A 110 0.46 3.02 0.17
CA PHE A 110 1.63 2.21 0.49
C PHE A 110 2.59 2.20 -0.70
N ASN A 111 3.87 2.13 -0.40
CA ASN A 111 4.94 1.96 -1.38
C ASN A 111 6.17 1.39 -0.67
N PHE A 112 6.53 0.16 -0.98
CA PHE A 112 7.60 -0.55 -0.31
C PHE A 112 8.29 -1.51 -1.29
N THR A 113 9.49 -1.93 -0.91
CA THR A 113 10.28 -2.93 -1.61
C THR A 113 10.41 -4.19 -0.77
N VAL A 114 10.57 -5.31 -1.46
CA VAL A 114 10.84 -6.62 -0.90
C VAL A 114 12.03 -7.21 -1.65
N GLU A 115 13.07 -7.60 -0.90
CA GLU A 115 14.25 -8.29 -1.41
C GLU A 115 14.54 -9.55 -0.57
N ASN A 116 15.64 -10.25 -0.89
CA ASN A 116 15.99 -11.55 -0.32
C ASN A 116 14.89 -12.62 -0.50
N VAL A 117 14.17 -12.55 -1.62
CA VAL A 117 13.11 -13.49 -1.99
C VAL A 117 13.71 -14.82 -2.45
N ARG A 118 12.89 -15.88 -2.42
CA ARG A 118 13.20 -17.17 -3.06
C ARG A 118 12.34 -17.37 -4.31
N GLU A 119 12.88 -18.02 -5.33
CA GLU A 119 12.16 -18.33 -6.55
C GLU A 119 11.01 -19.27 -6.20
N THR A 120 9.87 -19.07 -6.86
CA THR A 120 8.61 -19.79 -6.61
C THR A 120 7.99 -19.56 -5.22
N GLN A 121 8.60 -18.72 -4.37
CA GLN A 121 8.02 -18.36 -3.08
C GLN A 121 6.72 -17.58 -3.30
N ARG A 122 5.65 -18.07 -2.68
CA ARG A 122 4.32 -17.47 -2.74
C ARG A 122 4.03 -16.82 -1.41
N VAL A 123 3.56 -15.58 -1.45
CA VAL A 123 3.23 -14.84 -0.24
C VAL A 123 1.92 -14.10 -0.41
N ILE A 124 1.24 -13.91 0.72
CA ILE A 124 0.06 -13.08 0.85
C ILE A 124 0.46 -11.90 1.72
N PHE A 125 0.29 -10.71 1.17
CA PHE A 125 0.47 -9.46 1.89
C PHE A 125 -0.90 -8.92 2.28
N ASN A 126 -1.14 -8.78 3.58
CA ASN A 126 -2.38 -8.25 4.15
C ASN A 126 -2.15 -6.82 4.61
N ILE A 127 -2.73 -5.85 3.94
CA ILE A 127 -2.78 -4.47 4.43
C ILE A 127 -3.95 -4.36 5.41
N VAL A 128 -3.65 -4.40 6.71
CA VAL A 128 -4.68 -4.63 7.76
C VAL A 128 -5.29 -3.35 8.36
N ASN A 129 -4.64 -2.21 8.16
CA ASN A 129 -5.04 -0.91 8.72
C ASN A 129 -5.49 0.10 7.65
N PHE A 130 -6.17 -0.38 6.61
CA PHE A 130 -6.58 0.44 5.47
C PHE A 130 -7.82 1.31 5.79
N SER A 131 -7.70 2.64 5.69
CA SER A 131 -8.75 3.61 6.08
C SER A 131 -9.81 3.86 5.00
N LYS A 132 -10.26 2.83 4.27
CA LYS A 132 -11.40 2.95 3.33
C LYS A 132 -12.48 1.94 3.65
N THR A 133 -13.73 2.37 3.74
CA THR A 133 -14.86 1.44 3.92
C THR A 133 -15.43 0.96 2.60
N LYS A 134 -15.41 1.84 1.59
CA LYS A 134 -15.75 1.56 0.20
C LYS A 134 -14.49 1.76 -0.64
N SER A 135 -14.04 0.72 -1.32
CA SER A 135 -12.83 0.76 -2.14
C SER A 135 -13.07 0.08 -3.48
N LEU A 136 -12.52 0.69 -4.54
CA LEU A 136 -12.52 0.15 -5.90
C LEU A 136 -11.73 -1.17 -6.01
N TYR A 137 -11.01 -1.58 -4.96
CA TYR A 137 -10.44 -2.93 -4.88
C TYR A 137 -11.52 -4.03 -4.97
N ARG A 138 -12.78 -3.72 -4.63
CA ARG A 138 -13.92 -4.63 -4.88
C ARG A 138 -14.34 -4.69 -6.35
N ASP A 139 -14.03 -3.64 -7.10
CA ASP A 139 -14.48 -3.42 -8.47
C ASP A 139 -13.31 -3.52 -9.48
N GLY A 140 -12.29 -4.31 -9.14
CA GLY A 140 -11.20 -4.66 -10.05
C GLY A 140 -9.97 -3.74 -10.02
N MET A 141 -9.91 -2.75 -9.13
CA MET A 141 -8.64 -2.05 -8.86
C MET A 141 -7.61 -3.05 -8.31
N SER A 142 -6.35 -2.87 -8.66
CA SER A 142 -5.25 -3.68 -8.15
C SER A 142 -3.99 -2.84 -7.92
N PRO A 143 -3.15 -3.22 -6.94
CA PRO A 143 -1.85 -2.60 -6.73
C PRO A 143 -0.96 -2.75 -7.97
N VAL A 144 0.09 -1.96 -8.03
CA VAL A 144 1.12 -2.08 -9.07
C VAL A 144 2.39 -2.70 -8.49
N VAL A 145 3.08 -3.47 -9.33
CA VAL A 145 4.37 -4.07 -9.02
C VAL A 145 5.36 -3.77 -10.14
N LYS A 146 6.63 -3.63 -9.79
CA LYS A 146 7.77 -3.72 -10.70
C LYS A 146 8.91 -4.47 -10.02
N SER A 147 9.92 -4.85 -10.76
CA SER A 147 11.16 -5.37 -10.19
C SER A 147 12.38 -4.71 -10.83
N THR A 148 13.57 -4.95 -10.28
CA THR A 148 14.85 -4.51 -10.86
C THR A 148 15.01 -4.95 -12.31
N SER A 149 14.71 -6.21 -12.64
CA SER A 149 14.78 -6.70 -14.02
C SER A 149 13.59 -6.26 -14.90
N ARG A 150 12.46 -5.87 -14.29
CA ARG A 150 11.25 -5.38 -15.00
C ARG A 150 10.85 -4.01 -14.47
N PRO A 151 11.51 -2.93 -14.92
CA PRO A 151 11.37 -1.60 -14.34
C PRO A 151 10.03 -0.92 -14.65
N LYS A 152 9.25 -1.45 -15.58
CA LYS A 152 7.92 -0.93 -15.93
C LYS A 152 6.89 -1.43 -14.93
N TRP A 153 6.17 -0.50 -14.31
CA TRP A 153 5.04 -0.81 -13.44
C TRP A 153 3.94 -1.58 -14.18
N GLN A 154 3.47 -2.66 -13.56
CA GLN A 154 2.38 -3.49 -14.04
C GLN A 154 1.36 -3.69 -12.93
N ARG A 155 0.08 -3.75 -13.29
CA ARG A 155 -1.00 -4.06 -12.34
C ARG A 155 -0.95 -5.53 -11.95
N LEU A 156 -1.13 -5.81 -10.67
CA LEU A 156 -1.39 -7.19 -10.22
C LEU A 156 -2.69 -7.69 -10.84
N PRO A 157 -2.79 -9.00 -11.18
CA PRO A 157 -4.03 -9.58 -11.64
C PRO A 157 -5.14 -9.37 -10.59
N PRO A 158 -6.29 -8.77 -10.94
CA PRO A 158 -7.36 -8.50 -9.97
C PRO A 158 -7.84 -9.74 -9.22
N LYS A 159 -7.78 -10.92 -9.86
CA LYS A 159 -8.10 -12.23 -9.25
C LYS A 159 -7.22 -12.62 -8.06
N ASN A 160 -6.06 -11.98 -7.90
CA ASN A 160 -5.13 -12.19 -6.79
C ASN A 160 -5.26 -11.12 -5.70
N VAL A 161 -6.22 -10.20 -5.82
CA VAL A 161 -6.42 -9.09 -4.89
C VAL A 161 -7.81 -9.24 -4.26
N TYR A 162 -7.86 -9.09 -2.93
CA TYR A 162 -9.07 -9.28 -2.15
C TYR A 162 -9.28 -8.08 -1.23
N TYR A 163 -10.53 -7.66 -1.08
CA TYR A 163 -10.89 -6.56 -0.20
C TYR A 163 -12.12 -6.88 0.64
N TYR A 164 -11.91 -7.19 1.92
CA TYR A 164 -12.94 -7.75 2.78
C TYR A 164 -12.86 -7.17 4.20
N ARG A 165 -13.96 -7.33 4.94
CA ARG A 165 -14.01 -6.95 6.35
C ARG A 165 -13.53 -8.12 7.18
N CYS A 166 -12.48 -7.95 7.97
CA CYS A 166 -11.94 -9.02 8.79
C CYS A 166 -12.34 -8.83 10.27
N PRO A 167 -13.10 -9.76 10.88
CA PRO A 167 -13.45 -9.69 12.29
C PRO A 167 -12.21 -9.64 13.21
N ASP A 168 -11.18 -10.42 12.88
CA ASP A 168 -9.97 -10.60 13.70
C ASP A 168 -9.10 -9.33 13.75
N HIS A 169 -9.16 -8.49 12.71
CA HIS A 169 -8.49 -7.18 12.69
C HIS A 169 -9.42 -6.05 13.14
N ARG A 170 -10.04 -6.19 14.32
CA ARG A 170 -10.95 -5.17 14.90
C ARG A 170 -12.10 -4.77 13.97
N ARG A 171 -12.58 -5.69 13.13
CA ARG A 171 -13.59 -5.43 12.09
C ARG A 171 -13.18 -4.37 11.05
N ASN A 172 -11.88 -4.12 10.89
CA ASN A 172 -11.34 -3.25 9.85
C ASN A 172 -11.43 -3.91 8.47
N TYR A 173 -11.27 -3.08 7.45
CA TYR A 173 -11.11 -3.57 6.09
C TYR A 173 -9.65 -3.94 5.83
N VAL A 174 -9.48 -5.13 5.26
CA VAL A 174 -8.18 -5.68 4.87
C VAL A 174 -8.12 -5.75 3.35
N MET A 175 -7.01 -5.27 2.80
CA MET A 175 -6.66 -5.48 1.39
C MET A 175 -5.54 -6.51 1.33
N SER A 176 -5.84 -7.69 0.80
CA SER A 176 -4.87 -8.78 0.67
C SER A 176 -4.50 -8.97 -0.79
N PHE A 177 -3.22 -9.18 -1.09
CA PHE A 177 -2.81 -9.59 -2.43
C PHE A 177 -1.80 -10.72 -2.40
N ALA A 178 -2.03 -11.71 -3.26
CA ALA A 178 -1.15 -12.86 -3.42
C ALA A 178 -0.12 -12.60 -4.52
N PHE A 179 1.15 -12.88 -4.22
CA PHE A 179 2.26 -12.72 -5.16
C PHE A 179 3.16 -13.96 -5.17
N CYS A 180 3.71 -14.28 -6.34
CA CYS A 180 4.68 -15.36 -6.51
C CYS A 180 5.97 -14.74 -7.06
N PHE A 181 7.05 -14.81 -6.27
CA PHE A 181 8.35 -14.36 -6.71
C PHE A 181 8.92 -15.33 -7.73
N ASP A 182 9.60 -14.79 -8.73
CA ASP A 182 10.10 -15.53 -9.90
C ASP A 182 11.57 -15.26 -10.20
N ARG A 183 12.25 -14.36 -9.47
CA ARG A 183 13.67 -14.08 -9.58
C ARG A 183 14.26 -13.74 -8.21
N GLU A 184 15.23 -14.51 -7.76
CA GLU A 184 15.81 -14.39 -6.40
C GLU A 184 16.72 -13.18 -6.20
N ASP A 185 17.28 -12.68 -7.30
CA ASP A 185 18.19 -11.54 -7.31
C ASP A 185 17.46 -10.22 -7.55
N ASP A 186 16.14 -10.28 -7.75
CA ASP A 186 15.34 -9.08 -7.98
C ASP A 186 14.88 -8.45 -6.66
N VAL A 187 14.85 -7.12 -6.67
CA VAL A 187 14.10 -6.33 -5.68
C VAL A 187 12.74 -6.01 -6.28
N TYR A 188 11.68 -6.41 -5.61
CA TYR A 188 10.29 -6.15 -6.03
C TYR A 188 9.78 -4.92 -5.32
N GLN A 189 9.16 -3.99 -6.05
CA GLN A 189 8.52 -2.82 -5.48
C GLN A 189 7.01 -2.91 -5.69
N PHE A 190 6.26 -2.74 -4.61
CA PHE A 190 4.80 -2.74 -4.61
C PHE A 190 4.31 -1.36 -4.21
N ALA A 191 3.30 -0.84 -4.92
CA ALA A 191 2.68 0.44 -4.60
C ALA A 191 1.17 0.43 -4.81
N TYR A 192 0.47 1.28 -4.07
CA TYR A 192 -0.98 1.46 -4.19
C TYR A 192 -1.41 1.87 -5.61
N CYS A 193 -0.64 2.77 -6.23
CA CYS A 193 -0.79 3.20 -7.62
C CYS A 193 0.58 3.62 -8.17
N TYR A 194 0.66 4.02 -9.43
CA TYR A 194 1.89 4.49 -10.07
C TYR A 194 2.49 5.68 -9.29
N PRO A 195 3.65 5.51 -8.63
CA PRO A 195 4.28 6.60 -7.91
C PRO A 195 4.85 7.62 -8.89
N TYR A 196 4.69 8.90 -8.55
CA TYR A 196 5.34 10.01 -9.22
C TYR A 196 6.10 10.82 -8.18
N THR A 197 7.42 10.70 -8.22
CA THR A 197 8.29 11.29 -7.19
C THR A 197 8.50 12.78 -7.44
N TYR A 198 8.81 13.52 -6.37
CA TYR A 198 9.18 14.94 -6.46
C TYR A 198 10.46 15.12 -7.29
N SER A 199 11.46 14.26 -7.12
CA SER A 199 12.68 14.28 -7.96
C SER A 199 12.34 14.13 -9.44
N ARG A 200 11.40 13.22 -9.78
CA ARG A 200 10.93 13.04 -11.16
C ARG A 200 10.20 14.28 -11.68
N LEU A 201 9.36 14.92 -10.85
CA LEU A 201 8.72 16.19 -11.18
C LEU A 201 9.77 17.25 -11.52
N GLN A 202 10.74 17.45 -10.64
CA GLN A 202 11.76 18.48 -10.81
C GLN A 202 12.62 18.26 -12.05
N HIS A 203 13.02 17.01 -12.32
CA HIS A 203 13.72 16.68 -13.57
C HIS A 203 12.86 16.93 -14.82
N TYR A 204 11.57 16.60 -14.76
CA TYR A 204 10.65 16.88 -15.87
C TYR A 204 10.54 18.38 -16.14
N LEU A 205 10.33 19.18 -15.10
CA LEU A 205 10.24 20.65 -15.22
C LEU A 205 11.55 21.26 -15.74
N ALA A 206 12.70 20.82 -15.22
CA ALA A 206 14.00 21.26 -15.73
C ALA A 206 14.23 20.87 -17.20
N SER A 207 13.70 19.72 -17.63
CA SER A 207 13.77 19.30 -19.04
C SER A 207 12.90 20.16 -19.96
N LEU A 208 11.77 20.68 -19.47
CA LEU A 208 10.92 21.61 -20.22
C LEU A 208 11.58 22.98 -20.35
N GLU A 209 12.16 23.48 -19.26
CA GLU A 209 12.85 24.77 -19.21
C GLU A 209 14.03 24.82 -20.19
N ARG A 210 14.82 23.73 -20.28
CA ARG A 210 15.91 23.59 -21.27
C ARG A 210 15.47 23.61 -22.73
N LYS A 211 14.17 23.45 -23.03
CA LYS A 211 13.66 23.57 -24.41
C LYS A 211 13.49 25.01 -24.86
N HIS A 212 13.58 25.99 -23.95
CA HIS A 212 13.43 27.42 -24.26
C HIS A 212 12.17 27.73 -25.09
N LEU A 213 11.04 27.11 -24.73
CA LEU A 213 9.78 27.32 -25.43
C LEU A 213 9.28 28.75 -25.17
N PRO A 214 9.02 29.56 -26.21
CA PRO A 214 8.72 30.99 -26.05
C PRO A 214 7.36 31.28 -25.39
N TYR A 215 6.54 30.25 -25.25
CA TYR A 215 5.19 30.30 -24.66
C TYR A 215 5.13 29.64 -23.28
N LEU A 216 6.25 29.15 -22.74
CA LEU A 216 6.31 28.49 -21.43
C LEU A 216 7.19 29.28 -20.48
N TRP A 217 6.64 29.62 -19.33
CA TRP A 217 7.35 30.27 -18.24
C TRP A 217 7.21 29.45 -16.96
N ARG A 218 8.31 29.26 -16.23
CA ARG A 218 8.36 28.50 -14.98
C ARG A 218 8.81 29.40 -13.85
N GLU A 219 7.96 29.57 -12.85
CA GLU A 219 8.23 30.42 -11.70
C GLU A 219 8.15 29.61 -10.41
N GLN A 220 8.84 30.10 -9.38
CA GLN A 220 8.64 29.60 -8.02
C GLN A 220 7.54 30.42 -7.37
N LEU A 221 6.36 29.81 -7.19
CA LEU A 221 5.24 30.43 -6.48
C LEU A 221 5.54 30.58 -4.98
N GLY A 222 6.31 29.64 -4.42
CA GLY A 222 6.67 29.65 -3.01
C GLY A 222 7.31 28.34 -2.58
N LEU A 223 7.32 28.12 -1.25
CA LEU A 223 7.84 26.91 -0.62
C LEU A 223 6.72 26.22 0.17
N SER A 224 6.71 24.89 0.13
CA SER A 224 5.88 24.08 1.04
C SER A 224 6.41 24.17 2.49
N VAL A 225 5.62 23.66 3.45
CA VAL A 225 6.02 23.57 4.87
C VAL A 225 7.37 22.87 5.06
N GLN A 226 7.68 21.86 4.24
CA GLN A 226 8.95 21.13 4.25
C GLN A 226 10.01 21.76 3.31
N GLN A 227 9.90 23.04 3.00
CA GLN A 227 10.85 23.81 2.19
C GLN A 227 11.08 23.27 0.77
N ARG A 228 10.09 22.56 0.20
CA ARG A 228 10.13 22.15 -1.22
C ARG A 228 9.56 23.23 -2.13
N ARG A 229 10.20 23.46 -3.28
CA ARG A 229 9.77 24.40 -4.33
C ARG A 229 8.37 24.05 -4.85
N LEU A 230 7.50 25.05 -4.85
CA LEU A 230 6.20 25.03 -5.51
C LEU A 230 6.33 25.77 -6.84
N ASP A 231 6.24 25.02 -7.94
CA ASP A 231 6.40 25.54 -9.28
C ASP A 231 5.05 25.97 -9.89
N LEU A 232 5.03 27.16 -10.49
CA LEU A 232 3.95 27.64 -11.36
C LEU A 232 4.43 27.55 -12.81
N LEU A 233 3.64 26.93 -13.67
CA LEU A 233 3.88 26.92 -15.12
C LEU A 233 2.83 27.77 -15.80
N THR A 234 3.26 28.82 -16.49
CA THR A 234 2.41 29.67 -17.32
C THR A 234 2.63 29.27 -18.77
N ILE A 235 1.55 28.84 -19.44
CA ILE A 235 1.54 28.51 -20.87
C ILE A 235 0.61 29.50 -21.56
N THR A 236 1.19 30.45 -22.28
CA THR A 236 0.42 31.53 -22.94
C THR A 236 1.11 31.99 -24.22
N ASN A 237 0.39 32.72 -25.07
CA ASN A 237 0.96 33.23 -26.31
C ASN A 237 2.14 34.19 -26.02
N SER A 238 3.15 34.18 -26.88
CA SER A 238 4.41 34.94 -26.70
C SER A 238 4.22 36.47 -26.63
N GLU A 239 3.07 36.97 -27.09
CA GLU A 239 2.73 38.38 -27.07
C GLU A 239 2.34 38.88 -25.66
N THR A 240 1.70 38.03 -24.85
CA THR A 240 1.26 38.39 -23.48
C THR A 240 2.40 38.36 -22.47
N SER A 241 3.46 37.60 -22.76
CA SER A 241 4.63 37.41 -21.86
C SER A 241 5.39 38.71 -21.58
N LYS A 242 5.29 39.70 -22.47
CA LYS A 242 5.99 41.00 -22.35
C LYS A 242 5.34 41.97 -21.35
N GLN A 243 4.17 41.64 -20.80
CA GLN A 243 3.41 42.53 -19.91
C GLN A 243 3.47 42.14 -18.42
N LEU A 244 4.16 41.06 -18.07
CA LEU A 244 4.20 40.51 -16.70
C LEU A 244 5.54 40.73 -15.98
N VAL A 245 6.40 41.62 -16.48
CA VAL A 245 7.68 41.99 -15.86
C VAL A 245 7.67 43.44 -15.42
#